data_AF-A0A2P5BIE7-F1
#
_entry.id   AF-A0A2P5BIE7-F1
#
_cell.length_a   1.000
_cell.length_b   1.000
_cell.length_c   1.000
_cell.angle_alpha   90.00
_cell.angle_beta   90.00
_cell.angle_gamma   90.00
#
_symmetry.space_group_name_H-M   'P 1'
#
loop_
_entity.id
_entity.type
_entity.pdbx_description
1 polymer ?
#
loop_
_entity_poly.entity_id
_entity_poly.type
_entity_poly.pdbx_seq_one_letter_code
_entity_poly.pdbx_strand_id
1 'polypeptide(L)'
;MKICFLALYNTINDMVYDTLREHEEYSLPYLTKAWSDMLKAFLQEKKWSQNKETPIFKDYLENGWMSVSGVVILVHTYFLMSQNITKQGLESLENYHNLLRWPSIIFRLCNDLGTST
;
A
#
# COMPACT_ATOMS: atom_id res chain seq x y z
N MET A 1 10.22 10.19 -14.19
CA MET A 1 8.82 10.00 -13.76
C MET A 1 7.87 9.47 -14.82
N LYS A 2 7.79 10.02 -16.05
CA LYS A 2 6.86 9.51 -17.09
C LYS A 2 6.97 8.00 -17.35
N ILE A 3 8.20 7.49 -17.52
CA ILE A 3 8.45 6.06 -17.77
C ILE A 3 8.04 5.21 -16.56
N CYS A 4 8.45 5.58 -15.34
CA CYS A 4 8.09 4.85 -14.12
C CYS A 4 6.58 4.80 -13.89
N PHE A 5 5.89 5.93 -14.11
CA PHE A 5 4.43 5.98 -14.00
C PHE A 5 3.76 5.10 -15.05
N LEU A 6 4.24 5.14 -16.30
CA LEU A 6 3.70 4.28 -17.36
C LEU A 6 3.91 2.80 -17.06
N ALA A 7 5.08 2.41 -16.54
CA ALA A 7 5.34 1.04 -16.10
C ALA A 7 4.37 0.62 -14.99
N LEU A 8 4.21 1.45 -13.95
CA LEU A 8 3.25 1.19 -12.88
C LEU A 8 1.82 1.07 -13.43
N TYR A 9 1.39 2.04 -14.25
CA TYR A 9 0.06 2.06 -14.83
C TYR A 9 -0.22 0.78 -15.64
N ASN A 10 0.70 0.40 -16.53
CA ASN A 10 0.53 -0.80 -17.35
C ASN A 10 0.48 -2.06 -16.47
N THR A 11 1.41 -2.24 -15.54
CA THR A 11 1.43 -3.41 -14.63
C THR A 11 0.15 -3.52 -13.82
N ILE A 12 -0.40 -2.41 -13.32
CA ILE A 12 -1.66 -2.43 -12.57
C ILE A 12 -2.84 -2.77 -13.48
N ASN A 13 -2.91 -2.22 -14.69
CA ASN A 13 -4.01 -2.54 -15.60
C ASN A 13 -3.95 -3.98 -16.11
N ASP A 14 -2.75 -4.53 -16.33
CA ASP A 14 -2.57 -5.95 -16.68
C ASP A 14 -3.09 -6.85 -15.55
N MET A 15 -2.73 -6.55 -14.30
CA MET A 15 -3.24 -7.29 -13.13
C MET A 15 -4.77 -7.15 -12.98
N VAL A 16 -5.32 -5.96 -13.19
CA VAL A 16 -6.78 -5.75 -13.16
C VAL A 16 -7.46 -6.61 -14.21
N TYR A 17 -6.90 -6.66 -15.41
CA TYR A 17 -7.42 -7.51 -16.49
C TYR A 17 -7.41 -8.99 -16.10
N ASP A 18 -6.32 -9.51 -15.54
CA ASP A 18 -6.24 -10.89 -15.09
C ASP A 18 -7.26 -11.19 -13.98
N THR A 19 -7.37 -10.32 -12.97
CA THR A 19 -8.34 -10.50 -11.87
C THR A 19 -9.80 -10.47 -12.35
N LEU A 20 -10.11 -9.59 -13.30
CA LEU A 20 -11.44 -9.50 -13.89
C LEU A 20 -11.75 -10.74 -14.74
N ARG A 21 -10.77 -11.27 -15.47
CA ARG A 21 -10.92 -12.47 -16.29
C ARG A 21 -11.11 -13.73 -15.45
N GLU A 22 -10.36 -13.86 -14.36
CA GLU A 22 -10.30 -15.11 -13.58
C GLU A 22 -11.29 -15.17 -12.42
N HIS A 23 -11.60 -14.01 -11.84
CA HIS A 23 -12.44 -13.91 -10.63
C HIS A 23 -13.68 -13.04 -10.81
N GLU A 24 -13.91 -12.49 -12.01
CA GLU A 24 -15.01 -11.55 -12.30
C GLU A 24 -15.03 -10.31 -11.39
N GLU A 25 -13.88 -9.98 -10.77
CA GLU A 25 -13.76 -8.89 -9.82
C GLU A 25 -12.97 -7.71 -10.39
N TYR A 26 -13.48 -6.50 -10.18
CA TYR A 26 -12.84 -5.29 -10.65
C TYR A 26 -11.93 -4.69 -9.58
N SER A 27 -10.67 -5.13 -9.56
CA SER A 27 -9.68 -4.80 -8.51
C SER A 27 -9.08 -3.38 -8.58
N LEU A 28 -9.29 -2.63 -9.67
CA LEU A 28 -8.64 -1.33 -9.91
C LEU A 28 -8.83 -0.30 -8.77
N PRO A 29 -10.04 -0.14 -8.18
CA PRO A 29 -10.25 0.85 -7.12
C PRO A 29 -9.38 0.58 -5.90
N TYR A 30 -9.25 -0.69 -5.50
CA TYR A 30 -8.45 -1.11 -4.35
C TYR A 30 -6.96 -0.90 -4.58
N LEU A 31 -6.46 -1.31 -5.75
CA LEU A 31 -5.06 -1.13 -6.14
C LEU A 31 -4.71 0.35 -6.24
N THR A 32 -5.55 1.14 -6.93
CA THR A 32 -5.34 2.59 -7.08
C THR A 32 -5.33 3.30 -5.74
N LYS A 33 -6.25 2.94 -4.84
CA LYS A 33 -6.31 3.51 -3.48
C LYS A 33 -5.03 3.22 -2.70
N ALA A 34 -4.58 1.96 -2.68
CA ALA A 34 -3.37 1.56 -1.95
C ALA A 34 -2.12 2.31 -2.45
N TRP A 35 -1.94 2.39 -3.78
CA TRP A 35 -0.83 3.14 -4.39
C TRP A 35 -0.92 4.63 -4.11
N SER A 36 -2.09 5.24 -4.29
CA SER A 36 -2.31 6.66 -4.03
C SER A 36 -1.97 7.01 -2.59
N ASP A 37 -2.45 6.22 -1.62
CA ASP A 37 -2.25 6.53 -0.20
C ASP A 37 -0.79 6.31 0.23
N MET A 38 -0.09 5.31 -0.32
CA MET A 38 1.37 5.16 -0.12
C MET A 38 2.14 6.36 -0.69
N LEU A 39 1.80 6.83 -1.89
CA LEU A 39 2.46 7.99 -2.50
C LEU A 39 2.20 9.29 -1.72
N LYS A 40 1.01 9.46 -1.14
CA LYS A 40 0.72 10.56 -0.20
C LYS A 40 1.57 10.45 1.06
N ALA A 41 1.75 9.25 1.60
CA ALA A 41 2.59 9.02 2.77
C ALA A 41 4.07 9.34 2.48
N PHE A 42 4.60 8.94 1.30
CA PHE A 42 5.94 9.37 0.85
C PHE A 42 6.06 10.89 0.72
N LEU A 43 5.03 11.55 0.18
CA LEU A 43 5.03 13.00 0.08
C LEU A 43 5.08 13.66 1.47
N GLN A 44 4.39 13.09 2.46
CA GLN A 44 4.43 13.60 3.83
C GLN A 44 5.82 13.44 4.47
N GLU A 45 6.47 12.29 4.31
CA GLU A 45 7.86 12.11 4.78
C GLU A 45 8.81 13.09 4.08
N LYS A 46 8.60 13.31 2.78
CA LYS A 46 9.40 14.27 2.03
C LYS A 46 9.23 15.70 2.54
N LYS A 47 8.00 16.10 2.91
CA LYS A 47 7.72 17.40 3.54
C LYS A 47 8.43 17.55 4.87
N TRP A 48 8.32 16.56 5.77
CA TRP A 48 9.04 16.57 7.04
C TRP A 48 10.55 16.72 6.84
N SER A 49 11.12 15.94 5.92
CA SER A 49 12.54 16.02 5.57
C SER A 49 12.95 17.39 5.01
N GLN A 50 12.17 17.97 4.09
CA GLN A 50 12.46 19.28 3.49
C GLN A 50 12.35 20.42 4.50
N ASN A 51 11.37 20.36 5.39
CA ASN A 51 11.14 21.37 6.42
C ASN A 51 12.02 21.17 7.67
N LYS A 52 12.80 20.08 7.74
CA LYS A 52 13.56 19.67 8.93
C LYS A 52 12.67 19.51 10.17
N GLU A 53 11.45 19.04 9.95
CA GLU A 53 10.50 18.72 11.01
C GLU A 53 10.74 17.29 11.48
N THR A 54 10.85 17.11 12.80
CA THR A 54 10.86 15.78 13.43
C THR A 54 9.47 15.51 13.98
N PRO A 55 8.64 14.66 13.34
CA PRO A 55 7.34 14.31 13.87
C PRO A 55 7.48 13.59 15.22
N ILE A 56 6.45 13.69 16.06
CA ILE A 56 6.37 12.81 17.24
C ILE A 56 6.17 11.36 16.78
N PHE A 57 6.58 10.41 17.62
CA PHE A 57 6.55 8.98 17.27
C PHE A 57 5.19 8.50 16.77
N LYS A 58 4.09 8.99 17.36
CA LYS A 58 2.73 8.65 16.93
C LYS A 58 2.47 9.06 15.48
N ASP A 59 2.73 10.32 15.14
CA ASP A 59 2.47 10.86 13.80
C ASP A 59 3.40 10.23 12.77
N TYR A 60 4.67 10.01 13.15
CA TYR A 60 5.63 9.25 12.37
C TYR A 60 5.09 7.86 12.03
N LEU A 61 4.67 7.10 13.05
CA LEU A 61 4.24 5.72 12.87
C LEU A 61 2.96 5.63 12.06
N GLU A 62 1.99 6.53 12.27
CA GLU A 62 0.73 6.57 11.50
C GLU A 62 0.94 6.83 10.01
N ASN A 63 1.96 7.62 9.64
CA ASN A 63 2.36 7.73 8.24
C ASN A 63 3.26 6.56 7.80
N GLY A 64 4.11 6.09 8.71
CA GLY A 64 5.14 5.08 8.52
C GLY A 64 4.59 3.75 8.04
N TRP A 65 3.52 3.24 8.67
CA TRP A 65 2.92 1.95 8.27
C TRP A 65 2.31 1.98 6.87
N MET A 66 1.93 3.16 6.36
CA MET A 66 1.51 3.34 4.96
C MET A 66 2.71 3.47 4.02
N SER A 67 3.70 4.28 4.40
CA SER A 67 4.89 4.55 3.58
C SER A 67 5.77 3.32 3.35
N VAL A 68 5.82 2.37 4.30
CA VAL A 68 6.67 1.16 4.18
C VAL A 68 6.19 0.17 3.11
N SER A 69 5.13 0.48 2.36
CA SER A 69 4.55 -0.34 1.27
C SER A 69 3.87 -1.67 1.68
N GLY A 70 3.85 -2.01 2.97
CA GLY A 70 3.23 -3.25 3.46
C GLY A 70 1.76 -3.41 3.02
N VAL A 71 0.98 -2.34 3.09
CA VAL A 71 -0.42 -2.34 2.63
C VAL A 71 -0.53 -2.64 1.14
N VAL A 72 0.30 -2.00 0.30
CA VAL A 72 0.31 -2.23 -1.14
C VAL A 72 0.61 -3.69 -1.45
N ILE A 73 1.64 -4.26 -0.81
CA ILE A 73 2.01 -5.67 -0.98
C ILE A 73 0.86 -6.60 -0.59
N LEU A 74 0.18 -6.34 0.53
CA LEU A 74 -0.91 -7.20 1.02
C LEU A 74 -2.17 -7.10 0.17
N VAL A 75 -2.51 -5.91 -0.33
CA VAL A 75 -3.62 -5.73 -1.29
C VAL A 75 -3.34 -6.50 -2.57
N HIS A 76 -2.12 -6.40 -3.12
CA HIS A 76 -1.72 -7.19 -4.29
C HIS A 76 -1.82 -8.69 -4.02
N THR A 77 -1.26 -9.13 -2.90
CA THR A 77 -1.28 -10.53 -2.48
C THR A 77 -2.70 -11.08 -2.39
N TYR A 78 -3.66 -10.31 -1.87
CA TYR A 78 -5.05 -10.75 -1.78
C TYR A 78 -5.64 -11.08 -3.15
N PHE A 79 -5.43 -10.22 -4.14
CA PHE A 79 -5.95 -10.44 -5.50
C PHE A 79 -5.18 -11.52 -6.28
N LEU A 80 -3.88 -11.68 -6.04
CA LEU A 80 -3.06 -12.67 -6.76
C LEU A 80 -3.16 -14.09 -6.17
N MET A 81 -3.42 -14.22 -4.87
CA MET A 81 -3.38 -15.52 -4.18
C MET A 81 -4.74 -16.02 -3.72
N SER A 82 -5.76 -15.15 -3.61
CA SER A 82 -7.06 -15.60 -3.13
C SER A 82 -7.77 -16.42 -4.20
N GLN A 83 -8.07 -17.68 -3.90
CA GLN A 83 -8.87 -18.53 -4.78
C GLN A 83 -10.33 -18.06 -4.85
N ASN A 84 -10.80 -17.32 -3.84
CA ASN A 84 -12.14 -16.75 -3.80
C ASN A 84 -12.09 -15.33 -3.25
N ILE A 85 -12.43 -14.35 -4.07
CA ILE A 85 -12.60 -12.98 -3.61
C ILE A 85 -13.97 -12.85 -2.93
N THR A 86 -14.00 -12.33 -1.71
CA THR A 86 -15.23 -12.22 -0.92
C THR A 86 -15.52 -10.76 -0.62
N LYS A 87 -16.81 -10.42 -0.53
CA LYS A 87 -17.24 -9.07 -0.16
C LYS A 87 -16.62 -8.59 1.15
N GLN A 88 -16.55 -9.46 2.16
CA GLN A 88 -15.91 -9.14 3.44
C GLN A 88 -14.41 -8.87 3.30
N GLY A 89 -13.71 -9.61 2.43
CA GLY A 89 -12.31 -9.36 2.12
C GLY A 89 -12.12 -8.01 1.44
N LEU A 90 -12.95 -7.69 0.46
CA LEU A 90 -12.96 -6.39 -0.21
C LEU A 90 -13.24 -5.23 0.75
N GLU A 91 -14.25 -5.34 1.61
CA GLU A 91 -14.53 -4.38 2.68
C GLU A 91 -13.33 -4.23 3.64
N SER A 92 -12.60 -5.31 3.88
CA SER A 92 -11.38 -5.29 4.70
C SER A 92 -10.24 -4.54 4.02
N LEU A 93 -10.09 -4.65 2.69
CA LEU A 93 -9.10 -3.89 1.92
C LEU A 93 -9.44 -2.40 1.90
N GLU A 94 -10.71 -2.06 1.67
CA GLU A 94 -11.18 -0.67 1.56
C GLU A 94 -10.96 0.11 2.86
N ASN A 95 -11.25 -0.51 4.00
CA ASN A 95 -11.16 0.10 5.32
C ASN A 95 -9.77 -0.05 5.98
N TYR A 96 -8.79 -0.65 5.27
CA TYR A 96 -7.49 -1.03 5.83
C TYR A 96 -7.63 -1.74 7.19
N HIS A 97 -8.31 -2.88 7.15
CA HIS A 97 -8.49 -3.75 8.30
C HIS A 97 -7.15 -4.02 9.01
N ASN A 98 -7.23 -4.33 10.31
CA ASN A 98 -6.07 -4.59 11.16
C ASN A 98 -5.11 -5.67 10.62
N LEU A 99 -5.59 -6.57 9.76
CA LEU A 99 -4.78 -7.57 9.05
C LEU A 99 -3.83 -6.95 8.02
N LEU A 100 -4.08 -5.74 7.53
CA LEU A 100 -3.16 -4.98 6.69
C LEU A 100 -2.27 -4.09 7.55
N ARG A 101 -2.87 -3.44 8.56
CA ARG A 101 -2.20 -2.45 9.40
C ARG A 101 -1.11 -3.03 10.28
N TRP A 102 -1.40 -4.08 11.07
CA TRP A 102 -0.44 -4.61 12.04
C TRP A 102 0.81 -5.21 11.40
N PRO A 103 0.71 -6.03 10.34
CA PRO A 103 1.90 -6.50 9.64
C PRO A 103 2.72 -5.35 9.03
N SER A 104 2.05 -4.30 8.54
CA SER A 104 2.74 -3.12 8.01
C SER A 104 3.46 -2.32 9.10
N ILE A 105 2.90 -2.22 10.31
CA ILE A 105 3.59 -1.63 11.47
C ILE A 105 4.83 -2.45 11.83
N ILE A 106 4.70 -3.78 11.91
CA ILE A 106 5.86 -4.65 12.17
C ILE A 106 6.92 -4.46 11.08
N PHE A 107 6.51 -4.41 9.81
CA PHE A 107 7.42 -4.20 8.70
C PHE A 107 8.15 -2.84 8.80
N ARG A 108 7.44 -1.76 9.11
CA ARG A 108 8.03 -0.42 9.38
C ARG A 108 9.08 -0.49 10.48
N LEU A 109 8.73 -1.07 11.63
CA LEU A 109 9.63 -1.12 12.79
C LEU A 109 10.87 -1.98 12.52
N CYS A 110 10.71 -3.13 11.85
CA CYS A 110 11.85 -3.95 11.44
C CYS A 110 12.74 -3.25 10.41
N ASN A 111 12.13 -2.55 9.44
CA ASN A 111 12.87 -1.76 8.45
C ASN A 111 13.65 -0.62 9.13
N ASP A 112 13.04 0.11 10.06
CA ASP A 112 13.70 1.14 10.86
C ASP A 112 14.91 0.58 11.60
N LEU A 113 14.72 -0.52 12.33
CA LEU A 113 15.80 -1.13 13.11
C LEU A 113 16.98 -1.53 12.22
N GLY A 114 16.71 -2.03 11.01
CA GLY A 114 17.74 -2.47 10.06
C GLY A 114 18.40 -1.34 9.24
N THR A 115 17.80 -0.16 9.16
CA THR A 115 18.27 0.95 8.30
C THR A 115 18.69 2.20 9.06
N SER A 116 18.39 2.27 10.36
CA SER A 116 18.87 3.35 11.23
C SER A 116 20.35 3.15 11.52
N THR A 117 21.21 3.86 10.78
CA THR A 117 22.65 4.02 11.05
C THR A 117 22.98 5.44 11.47
#